data_AF-A0A9W8Z0S3-F1
#
_entry.id   AF-A0A9W8Z0S3-F1
#
_cell.length_a   1.000
_cell.length_b   1.000
_cell.length_c   1.000
_cell.angle_alpha   90.00
_cell.angle_beta   90.00
_cell.angle_gamma   90.00
#
_symmetry.space_group_name_H-M   'P 1'
#
loop_
_entity.id
_entity.type
_entity.pdbx_description
1 polymer ?
#
loop_
_entity_poly.entity_id
_entity_poly.type
_entity_poly.pdbx_seq_one_letter_code
_entity_poly.pdbx_strand_id
1 'polypeptide(L)'
;MISADASQPQFAQALCRELGLEVFDKKPVPRPGTGSSKRKVYDLFFIDTELDWMEVRLKSSYDFVDYFVVVEGNKTLQGREKSLMLRDNWDRFSSYHDKIIYHEMEYPVDFKPERSWDLEELQRNALFTQVFPHLTNEQSPTQGDVLLVADVDELVRPEALLVLRACEIPRRLTIHSELYYYSFQYLHRGLDWPHPQATTYQGLSDTILPDELRKEDGERQWGYLASVVRWPEKDDLWNGGWHCSSCFAKVDEVVQKLESFSDVSLIAPNYHDQAMLVV
;
A
#
# COMPACT_ATOMS: atom_id res chain seq x y z
N MET A 1 12.76 2.40 22.24
CA MET A 1 12.92 2.76 20.81
C MET A 1 14.37 2.58 20.45
N ILE A 2 14.69 1.50 19.74
CA ILE A 2 15.98 1.40 19.07
C ILE A 2 15.85 2.36 17.88
N SER A 3 16.57 3.48 17.91
CA SER A 3 16.80 4.29 16.71
C SER A 3 17.75 3.48 15.82
N ALA A 4 17.18 2.51 15.12
CA ALA A 4 17.90 1.71 14.15
C ALA A 4 17.99 2.55 12.88
N ASP A 5 19.06 3.31 12.77
CA ASP A 5 19.34 4.05 11.55
C ASP A 5 19.75 3.06 10.46
N ALA A 6 18.81 2.70 9.58
CA ALA A 6 19.06 1.84 8.42
C ALA A 6 20.12 2.40 7.46
N SER A 7 20.54 3.67 7.61
CA SER A 7 21.66 4.21 6.84
C SER A 7 23.03 3.78 7.37
N GLN A 8 23.11 3.18 8.58
CA GLN A 8 24.35 2.64 9.11
C GLN A 8 24.72 1.33 8.40
N PRO A 9 25.88 1.26 7.70
CA PRO A 9 26.24 0.10 6.89
C PRO A 9 26.31 -1.23 7.66
N GLN A 10 26.73 -1.18 8.93
CA GLN A 10 26.84 -2.38 9.77
C GLN A 10 25.46 -2.93 10.17
N PHE A 11 24.49 -2.06 10.43
CA PHE A 11 23.12 -2.46 10.74
C PHE A 11 22.46 -3.09 9.51
N ALA A 12 22.55 -2.42 8.34
CA ALA A 12 22.01 -2.93 7.09
C ALA A 12 22.59 -4.32 6.73
N GLN A 13 23.92 -4.49 6.85
CA GLN A 13 24.58 -5.77 6.61
C GLN A 13 24.11 -6.88 7.56
N ALA A 14 23.93 -6.58 8.84
CA ALA A 14 23.45 -7.56 9.81
C ALA A 14 22.00 -7.97 9.51
N LEU A 15 21.12 -6.98 9.29
CA LEU A 15 19.70 -7.19 9.00
C LEU A 15 19.49 -8.04 7.74
N CYS A 16 20.11 -7.66 6.62
CA CYS A 16 19.93 -8.39 5.36
C CYS A 16 20.50 -9.81 5.44
N ARG A 17 21.66 -9.97 6.09
CA ARG A 17 22.27 -11.31 6.28
C ARG A 17 21.38 -12.25 7.10
N GLU A 18 20.72 -11.75 8.14
CA GLU A 18 19.82 -12.54 8.97
C GLU A 18 18.65 -13.11 8.16
N LEU A 19 18.20 -12.36 7.14
CA LEU A 19 17.12 -12.75 6.24
C LEU A 19 17.61 -13.48 4.97
N GLY A 20 18.92 -13.72 4.83
CA GLY A 20 19.48 -14.31 3.62
C GLY A 20 19.43 -13.40 2.38
N LEU A 21 19.24 -12.09 2.57
CA LEU A 21 19.17 -11.07 1.53
C LEU A 21 20.51 -10.35 1.36
N GLU A 22 20.75 -9.83 0.16
CA GLU A 22 21.88 -8.93 -0.09
C GLU A 22 21.53 -7.50 0.35
N VAL A 23 22.56 -6.72 0.71
CA VAL A 23 22.38 -5.29 0.98
C VAL A 23 22.13 -4.56 -0.34
N PHE A 24 21.18 -3.63 -0.35
CA PHE A 24 20.99 -2.73 -1.48
C PHE A 24 22.21 -1.80 -1.63
N ASP A 25 23.09 -2.10 -2.60
CA ASP A 25 24.34 -1.36 -2.85
C ASP A 25 24.41 -0.75 -4.26
N LYS A 26 23.29 -0.74 -5.00
CA LYS A 26 23.22 -0.03 -6.28
C LYS A 26 23.37 1.46 -5.98
N LYS A 27 24.52 2.07 -6.34
CA LYS A 27 24.73 3.53 -6.24
C LYS A 27 23.54 4.26 -6.86
N PRO A 28 22.64 4.85 -6.06
CA PRO A 28 21.44 5.42 -6.62
C PRO A 28 21.82 6.60 -7.52
N VAL A 29 21.15 6.70 -8.67
CA VAL A 29 21.27 7.90 -9.51
C VAL A 29 20.94 9.10 -8.62
N PRO A 30 21.85 10.07 -8.45
CA PRO A 30 21.60 11.19 -7.54
C PRO A 30 20.30 11.91 -7.91
N ARG A 31 19.45 12.16 -6.92
CA ARG A 31 18.15 12.79 -7.16
C ARG A 31 18.33 14.24 -7.65
N PRO A 32 17.57 14.69 -8.67
CA PRO A 32 17.57 16.08 -9.09
C PRO A 32 17.29 17.03 -7.91
N GLY A 33 18.03 18.13 -7.84
CA GLY A 33 17.85 19.17 -6.80
C GLY A 33 18.56 18.91 -5.46
N THR A 34 18.74 17.65 -5.04
CA THR A 34 19.42 17.32 -3.76
C THR A 34 20.75 16.62 -3.88
N GLY A 35 20.97 15.87 -4.96
CA GLY A 35 22.13 14.99 -5.06
C GLY A 35 22.12 13.83 -4.06
N SER A 36 21.03 13.62 -3.31
CA SER A 36 20.92 12.50 -2.38
C SER A 36 20.86 11.19 -3.15
N SER A 37 21.65 10.22 -2.67
CA SER A 37 21.68 8.84 -3.18
C SER A 37 21.06 7.88 -2.17
N LYS A 38 20.18 8.35 -1.28
CA LYS A 38 19.45 7.49 -0.34
C LYS A 38 18.29 6.82 -1.07
N ARG A 39 18.17 5.50 -0.93
CA ARG A 39 16.99 4.74 -1.35
C ARG A 39 15.76 5.25 -0.61
N LYS A 40 14.72 5.61 -1.35
CA LYS A 40 13.45 6.06 -0.79
C LYS A 40 12.44 4.92 -0.68
N VAL A 41 11.57 5.03 0.31
CA VAL A 41 10.39 4.18 0.48
C VAL A 41 9.15 5.07 0.32
N TYR A 42 8.38 4.77 -0.72
CA TYR A 42 7.08 5.39 -0.98
C TYR A 42 5.99 4.44 -0.51
N ASP A 43 5.11 4.93 0.36
CA ASP A 43 3.96 4.20 0.88
C ASP A 43 2.69 4.65 0.12
N LEU A 44 2.16 3.77 -0.73
CA LEU A 44 1.08 4.04 -1.68
C LEU A 44 -0.21 3.38 -1.19
N PHE A 45 -1.23 4.18 -0.94
CA PHE A 45 -2.59 3.72 -0.63
C PHE A 45 -3.61 4.73 -1.11
N PHE A 46 -4.79 4.28 -1.52
CA PHE A 46 -5.91 5.18 -1.74
C PHE A 46 -6.83 5.16 -0.51
N ILE A 47 -7.59 6.23 -0.32
CA ILE A 47 -8.49 6.38 0.82
C ILE A 47 -9.93 6.56 0.36
N ASP A 48 -10.87 6.07 1.17
CA ASP A 48 -12.29 6.36 1.04
C ASP A 48 -12.80 7.11 2.28
N THR A 49 -13.07 6.41 3.37
CA THR A 49 -13.68 6.98 4.59
C THR A 49 -12.80 6.78 5.84
N GLU A 50 -11.73 6.00 5.73
CA GLU A 50 -10.97 5.44 6.85
C GLU A 50 -9.93 6.40 7.45
N LEU A 51 -10.34 7.63 7.82
CA LEU A 51 -9.44 8.68 8.32
C LEU A 51 -8.69 8.27 9.60
N ASP A 52 -9.32 7.50 10.49
CA ASP A 52 -8.69 7.03 11.73
C ASP A 52 -7.57 6.02 11.43
N TRP A 53 -7.80 5.12 10.47
CA TRP A 53 -6.77 4.18 10.00
C TRP A 53 -5.63 4.89 9.31
N MET A 54 -5.93 5.91 8.50
CA MET A 54 -4.90 6.74 7.88
C MET A 54 -4.03 7.41 8.96
N GLU A 55 -4.62 7.94 10.03
CA GLU A 55 -3.84 8.55 11.12
C GLU A 55 -2.93 7.52 11.82
N VAL A 56 -3.44 6.32 12.12
CA VAL A 56 -2.64 5.24 12.70
C VAL A 56 -1.49 4.84 11.78
N ARG A 57 -1.79 4.66 10.48
CA ARG A 57 -0.78 4.33 9.46
C ARG A 57 0.30 5.38 9.42
N LEU A 58 -0.06 6.64 9.16
CA LEU A 58 0.87 7.77 9.08
C LEU A 58 1.77 7.82 10.30
N LYS A 59 1.19 7.74 11.51
CA LYS A 59 1.96 7.79 12.76
C LYS A 59 2.92 6.61 12.93
N SER A 60 2.49 5.40 12.58
CA SER A 60 3.28 4.17 12.78
C SER A 60 4.49 4.07 11.85
N SER A 61 4.38 4.57 10.61
CA SER A 61 5.41 4.44 9.58
C SER A 61 6.13 5.75 9.26
N TYR A 62 5.74 6.87 9.89
CA TYR A 62 6.27 8.22 9.62
C TYR A 62 7.80 8.26 9.55
N ASP A 63 8.48 7.67 10.54
CA ASP A 63 9.94 7.72 10.64
C ASP A 63 10.65 6.79 9.66
N PHE A 64 9.91 5.86 9.04
CA PHE A 64 10.45 4.76 8.24
C PHE A 64 10.22 4.94 6.74
N VAL A 65 9.29 5.81 6.33
CA VAL A 65 9.00 6.13 4.93
C VAL A 65 9.45 7.55 4.57
N ASP A 66 9.69 7.78 3.28
CA ASP A 66 10.05 9.11 2.78
C ASP A 66 8.81 9.90 2.34
N TYR A 67 7.84 9.23 1.70
CA TYR A 67 6.57 9.85 1.30
C TYR A 67 5.40 8.89 1.43
N PHE A 68 4.24 9.46 1.75
CA PHE A 68 2.94 8.84 1.64
C PHE A 68 2.28 9.33 0.35
N VAL A 69 2.07 8.44 -0.60
CA VAL A 69 1.34 8.75 -1.84
C VAL A 69 -0.11 8.35 -1.62
N VAL A 70 -0.98 9.35 -1.53
CA VAL A 70 -2.38 9.17 -1.16
C VAL A 70 -3.27 9.65 -2.29
N VAL A 71 -4.04 8.72 -2.85
CA VAL A 71 -5.03 9.03 -3.89
C VAL A 71 -6.44 8.98 -3.31
N GLU A 72 -7.27 9.94 -3.70
CA GLU A 72 -8.67 9.99 -3.30
C GLU A 72 -9.56 10.22 -4.52
N GLY A 73 -10.54 9.35 -4.74
CA GLY A 73 -11.56 9.52 -5.77
C GLY A 73 -12.81 10.21 -5.24
N ASN A 74 -13.52 10.94 -6.10
CA ASN A 74 -14.84 11.53 -5.78
C ASN A 74 -16.02 10.61 -6.13
N LYS A 75 -15.75 9.33 -6.44
CA LYS A 75 -16.77 8.29 -6.61
C LYS A 75 -16.50 7.10 -5.69
N THR A 76 -17.56 6.45 -5.24
CA THR A 76 -17.45 5.13 -4.60
C THR A 76 -16.97 4.09 -5.62
N LEU A 77 -16.55 2.91 -5.15
CA LEU A 77 -16.16 1.80 -6.02
C LEU A 77 -17.35 1.23 -6.84
N GLN A 78 -18.58 1.62 -6.51
CA GLN A 78 -19.79 1.35 -7.30
C GLN A 78 -20.21 2.53 -8.20
N GLY A 79 -19.39 3.58 -8.29
CA GLY A 79 -19.56 4.69 -9.22
C GLY A 79 -20.52 5.79 -8.78
N ARG A 80 -20.97 5.80 -7.51
CA ARG A 80 -21.79 6.90 -6.98
C ARG A 80 -20.90 8.07 -6.58
N GLU A 81 -21.35 9.30 -6.80
CA GLU A 81 -20.62 10.48 -6.32
C GLU A 81 -20.48 10.46 -4.79
N LYS A 82 -19.31 10.83 -4.28
CA LYS A 82 -19.00 10.95 -2.86
C LYS A 82 -18.18 12.22 -2.59
N SER A 83 -18.26 12.70 -1.35
CA SER A 83 -17.37 13.76 -0.87
C SER A 83 -15.93 13.26 -0.76
N LEU A 84 -14.99 14.19 -0.72
CA LEU A 84 -13.57 13.91 -0.59
C LEU A 84 -13.21 14.04 0.88
N MET A 85 -13.36 12.93 1.62
CA MET A 85 -13.16 12.83 3.06
C MET A 85 -11.80 13.35 3.53
N LEU A 86 -10.71 13.01 2.85
CA LEU A 86 -9.37 13.49 3.21
C LEU A 86 -9.25 14.99 2.92
N ARG A 87 -9.69 15.45 1.74
CA ARG A 87 -9.67 16.88 1.39
C ARG A 87 -10.47 17.73 2.38
N ASP A 88 -11.66 17.26 2.74
CA ASP A 88 -12.58 17.97 3.62
C ASP A 88 -12.10 17.95 5.09
N ASN A 89 -11.16 17.07 5.44
CA ASN A 89 -10.56 16.95 6.77
C ASN A 89 -9.03 17.18 6.76
N TRP A 90 -8.51 17.93 5.78
CA TRP A 90 -7.08 18.06 5.52
C TRP A 90 -6.27 18.55 6.73
N ASP A 91 -6.82 19.49 7.50
CA ASP A 91 -6.19 20.06 8.68
C ASP A 91 -5.93 19.04 9.79
N ARG A 92 -6.69 17.93 9.84
CA ARG A 92 -6.48 16.83 10.79
C ARG A 92 -5.07 16.22 10.67
N PHE A 93 -4.49 16.27 9.46
CA PHE A 93 -3.23 15.61 9.15
C PHE A 93 -2.05 16.58 9.03
N SER A 94 -2.18 17.81 9.56
CA SER A 94 -1.16 18.87 9.42
C SER A 94 0.24 18.46 9.87
N SER A 95 0.33 17.58 10.87
CA SER A 95 1.60 17.06 11.40
C SER A 95 2.35 16.16 10.42
N TYR A 96 1.72 15.72 9.33
CA TYR A 96 2.28 14.78 8.36
C TYR A 96 2.38 15.36 6.94
N HIS A 97 1.93 16.60 6.72
CA HIS A 97 1.82 17.23 5.40
C HIS A 97 3.15 17.33 4.63
N ASP A 98 4.28 17.37 5.33
CA ASP A 98 5.62 17.40 4.72
C ASP A 98 5.98 16.11 3.97
N LYS A 99 5.33 14.98 4.32
CA LYS A 99 5.52 13.68 3.65
C LYS A 99 4.32 13.23 2.81
N ILE A 100 3.16 13.86 2.96
CA ILE A 100 1.97 13.47 2.18
C ILE A 100 2.01 14.10 0.79
N ILE A 101 1.94 13.24 -0.22
CA ILE A 101 1.70 13.57 -1.62
C ILE A 101 0.24 13.20 -1.91
N TYR A 102 -0.65 14.19 -1.82
CA TYR A 102 -2.08 14.03 -2.06
C TYR A 102 -2.42 14.25 -3.54
N HIS A 103 -3.27 13.39 -4.08
CA HIS A 103 -3.80 13.51 -5.43
C HIS A 103 -5.29 13.16 -5.48
N GLU A 104 -6.10 14.11 -5.97
CA GLU A 104 -7.50 13.86 -6.30
C GLU A 104 -7.54 13.14 -7.65
N MET A 105 -8.09 11.93 -7.68
CA MET A 105 -8.06 11.08 -8.88
C MET A 105 -8.83 11.70 -10.04
N GLU A 106 -8.21 11.72 -11.21
CA GLU A 106 -8.85 12.09 -12.46
C GLU A 106 -9.43 10.86 -13.17
N TYR A 107 -10.67 10.97 -13.63
CA TYR A 107 -11.34 9.91 -14.38
C TYR A 107 -11.16 10.15 -15.89
N PRO A 108 -10.79 9.13 -16.68
CA PRO A 108 -10.77 9.26 -18.13
C PRO A 108 -12.15 9.65 -18.67
N VAL A 109 -12.20 10.56 -19.66
CA VAL A 109 -13.46 11.11 -20.21
C VAL A 109 -14.42 10.01 -20.70
N ASP A 110 -13.87 8.96 -21.31
CA ASP A 110 -14.63 7.83 -21.85
C ASP A 110 -14.65 6.62 -20.91
N PHE A 111 -14.34 6.81 -19.62
CA PHE A 111 -14.31 5.72 -18.65
C PHE A 111 -15.72 5.18 -18.41
N LYS A 112 -15.93 3.92 -18.84
CA LYS A 112 -17.17 3.17 -18.67
C LYS A 112 -16.83 1.87 -17.94
N PRO A 113 -16.92 1.84 -16.60
CA PRO A 113 -16.65 0.62 -15.86
C PRO A 113 -17.72 -0.43 -16.19
N GLU A 114 -17.28 -1.62 -16.60
CA GLU A 114 -18.15 -2.76 -16.90
C GLU A 114 -18.04 -3.83 -15.81
N ARG A 115 -16.87 -3.93 -15.17
CA ARG A 115 -16.56 -4.89 -14.11
C ARG A 115 -16.56 -4.17 -12.76
N SER A 116 -16.97 -4.89 -11.70
CA SER A 116 -17.05 -4.32 -10.35
C SER A 116 -15.70 -3.83 -9.80
N TRP A 117 -14.58 -4.32 -10.35
CA TRP A 117 -13.22 -3.95 -9.97
C TRP A 117 -12.59 -2.87 -10.86
N ASP A 118 -13.25 -2.39 -11.93
CA ASP A 118 -12.65 -1.41 -12.85
C ASP A 118 -12.34 -0.08 -12.15
N LEU A 119 -13.21 0.36 -11.23
CA LEU A 119 -12.99 1.58 -10.46
C LEU A 119 -11.86 1.43 -9.45
N GLU A 120 -11.77 0.27 -8.79
CA GLU A 120 -10.67 -0.02 -7.86
C GLU A 120 -9.34 -0.11 -8.60
N GLU A 121 -9.30 -0.81 -9.74
CA GLU A 121 -8.12 -0.92 -10.60
C GLU A 121 -7.66 0.46 -11.06
N LEU A 122 -8.58 1.33 -11.50
CA LEU A 122 -8.27 2.70 -11.87
C LEU A 122 -7.68 3.49 -10.69
N GLN A 123 -8.34 3.45 -9.52
CA GLN A 123 -7.93 4.21 -8.34
C GLN A 123 -6.61 3.75 -7.75
N ARG A 124 -6.39 2.44 -7.73
CA ARG A 124 -5.13 1.85 -7.30
C ARG A 124 -4.01 2.19 -8.28
N ASN A 125 -4.24 2.07 -9.59
CA ASN A 125 -3.21 2.42 -10.57
C ASN A 125 -2.91 3.93 -10.62
N ALA A 126 -3.87 4.80 -10.29
CA ALA A 126 -3.66 6.24 -10.21
C ALA A 126 -2.56 6.62 -9.20
N LEU A 127 -2.35 5.82 -8.14
CA LEU A 127 -1.23 5.99 -7.19
C LEU A 127 0.13 6.09 -7.89
N PHE A 128 0.26 5.43 -9.04
CA PHE A 128 1.47 5.49 -9.87
C PHE A 128 1.26 6.33 -11.13
N THR A 129 0.24 6.01 -11.93
CA THR A 129 0.10 6.56 -13.28
C THR A 129 -0.26 8.05 -13.31
N GLN A 130 -0.91 8.57 -12.26
CA GLN A 130 -1.29 9.98 -12.17
C GLN A 130 -0.39 10.77 -11.22
N VAL A 131 0.28 10.11 -10.28
CA VAL A 131 1.15 10.82 -9.31
C VAL A 131 2.60 10.87 -9.78
N PHE A 132 3.21 9.71 -10.09
CA PHE A 132 4.65 9.60 -10.33
C PHE A 132 5.18 10.45 -11.50
N PRO A 133 4.46 10.61 -12.63
CA PRO A 133 4.90 11.48 -13.72
C PRO A 133 5.07 12.96 -13.32
N HIS A 134 4.41 13.40 -12.24
CA HIS A 134 4.41 14.79 -11.79
C HIS A 134 5.35 15.04 -10.60
N LEU A 135 6.01 14.01 -10.07
CA LEU A 135 6.95 14.15 -8.95
C LEU A 135 8.25 14.81 -9.40
N THR A 136 8.61 15.89 -8.72
CA THR A 136 9.80 16.69 -9.04
C THR A 136 10.78 16.77 -7.86
N ASN A 137 12.04 17.11 -8.17
CA ASN A 137 13.08 17.39 -7.18
C ASN A 137 13.28 16.23 -6.19
N GLU A 138 13.16 16.51 -4.89
CA GLU A 138 13.27 15.50 -3.84
C GLU A 138 12.23 14.39 -4.00
N GLN A 139 11.02 14.69 -4.44
CA GLN A 139 9.97 13.68 -4.56
C GLN A 139 10.18 12.74 -5.75
N SER A 140 10.98 13.13 -6.75
CA SER A 140 11.20 12.33 -7.96
C SER A 140 11.79 10.96 -7.64
N PRO A 141 11.19 9.86 -8.10
CA PRO A 141 11.69 8.51 -7.86
C PRO A 141 12.98 8.24 -8.65
N THR A 142 13.81 7.33 -8.14
CA THR A 142 15.04 6.84 -8.77
C THR A 142 15.05 5.33 -8.82
N GLN A 143 15.79 4.77 -9.78
CA GLN A 143 15.93 3.33 -9.95
C GLN A 143 16.26 2.63 -8.63
N GLY A 144 15.46 1.63 -8.26
CA GLY A 144 15.62 0.86 -7.03
C GLY A 144 14.87 1.40 -5.81
N ASP A 145 14.27 2.59 -5.85
CA ASP A 145 13.37 3.05 -4.77
C ASP A 145 12.22 2.07 -4.55
N VAL A 146 11.76 1.94 -3.31
CA VAL A 146 10.68 1.02 -2.97
C VAL A 146 9.33 1.68 -3.12
N LEU A 147 8.41 0.97 -3.76
CA LEU A 147 6.99 1.27 -3.79
C LEU A 147 6.28 0.18 -2.98
N LEU A 148 5.75 0.56 -1.82
CA LEU A 148 4.89 -0.28 -1.00
C LEU A 148 3.44 0.04 -1.36
N VAL A 149 2.67 -0.95 -1.81
CA VAL A 149 1.26 -0.78 -2.19
C VAL A 149 0.38 -1.53 -1.19
N ALA A 150 -0.46 -0.77 -0.50
CA ALA A 150 -1.27 -1.25 0.61
C ALA A 150 -2.70 -0.70 0.55
N ASP A 151 -3.60 -1.36 1.25
CA ASP A 151 -4.84 -0.74 1.71
C ASP A 151 -4.59 0.01 3.04
N VAL A 152 -5.47 0.96 3.39
CA VAL A 152 -5.25 1.86 4.54
C VAL A 152 -5.09 1.10 5.87
N ASP A 153 -5.84 0.00 6.02
CA ASP A 153 -5.91 -0.90 7.17
C ASP A 153 -4.86 -2.03 7.16
N GLU A 154 -3.85 -1.96 6.28
CA GLU A 154 -2.70 -2.87 6.21
C GLU A 154 -1.43 -2.21 6.76
N LEU A 155 -1.24 -2.28 8.08
CA LEU A 155 -0.13 -1.64 8.80
C LEU A 155 1.16 -2.46 8.69
N VAL A 156 2.21 -1.88 8.10
CA VAL A 156 3.52 -2.53 7.99
C VAL A 156 4.35 -2.29 9.24
N ARG A 157 5.03 -3.34 9.72
CA ARG A 157 5.96 -3.25 10.84
C ARG A 157 7.16 -2.36 10.47
N PRO A 158 7.64 -1.51 11.40
CA PRO A 158 8.87 -0.76 11.22
C PRO A 158 10.05 -1.60 10.73
N GLU A 159 10.21 -2.81 11.26
CA GLU A 159 11.28 -3.74 10.89
C GLU A 159 11.19 -4.15 9.41
N ALA A 160 9.99 -4.41 8.90
CA ALA A 160 9.79 -4.71 7.48
C ALA A 160 10.15 -3.49 6.60
N LEU A 161 9.78 -2.28 7.02
CA LEU A 161 10.19 -1.05 6.31
C LEU A 161 11.71 -0.84 6.30
N LEU A 162 12.41 -1.24 7.38
CA LEU A 162 13.87 -1.23 7.43
C LEU A 162 14.48 -2.24 6.44
N VAL A 163 13.89 -3.43 6.32
CA VAL A 163 14.29 -4.44 5.31
C VAL A 163 14.12 -3.90 3.90
N LEU A 164 12.94 -3.33 3.59
CA LEU A 164 12.67 -2.71 2.30
C LEU A 164 13.70 -1.62 1.97
N ARG A 165 14.13 -0.85 2.96
CA ARG A 165 15.13 0.21 2.76
C ARG A 165 16.54 -0.33 2.55
N ALA A 166 16.96 -1.31 3.37
CA ALA A 166 18.35 -1.75 3.47
C ALA A 166 18.72 -2.88 2.52
N CYS A 167 17.78 -3.75 2.14
CA CYS A 167 18.07 -5.00 1.45
C CYS A 167 17.61 -4.98 0.00
N GLU A 168 18.33 -5.67 -0.88
CA GLU A 168 17.82 -5.99 -2.22
C GLU A 168 16.58 -6.89 -2.05
N ILE A 169 15.48 -6.49 -2.67
CA ILE A 169 14.21 -7.22 -2.62
C ILE A 169 13.88 -7.72 -4.02
N PRO A 170 13.13 -8.84 -4.16
CA PRO A 170 12.64 -9.29 -5.45
C PRO A 170 11.78 -8.22 -6.12
N ARG A 171 11.50 -8.42 -7.41
CA ARG A 171 10.61 -7.55 -8.18
C ARG A 171 9.22 -7.48 -7.54
N ARG A 172 8.75 -8.57 -6.92
CA ARG A 172 7.52 -8.62 -6.12
C ARG A 172 7.83 -9.23 -4.76
N LEU A 173 7.66 -8.44 -3.70
CA LEU A 173 7.78 -8.94 -2.33
C LEU A 173 6.40 -8.92 -1.69
N THR A 174 5.92 -10.08 -1.26
CA THR A 174 4.70 -10.20 -0.46
C THR A 174 5.03 -10.05 1.00
N ILE A 175 4.43 -9.07 1.67
CA ILE A 175 4.64 -8.82 3.10
C ILE A 175 3.44 -9.41 3.82
N HIS A 176 3.63 -10.57 4.44
CA HIS A 176 2.53 -11.24 5.10
C HIS A 176 2.18 -10.56 6.44
N SER A 177 0.89 -10.34 6.65
CA SER A 177 0.35 -9.64 7.80
C SER A 177 -0.51 -10.54 8.69
N GLU A 178 -0.38 -10.38 10.00
CA GLU A 178 -1.32 -11.00 10.94
C GLU A 178 -2.72 -10.40 10.73
N LEU A 179 -3.70 -11.25 10.40
CA LEU A 179 -5.06 -10.84 10.10
C LEU A 179 -5.94 -10.84 11.34
N TYR A 180 -6.67 -9.74 11.56
CA TYR A 180 -7.63 -9.57 12.65
C TYR A 180 -9.00 -9.18 12.11
N TYR A 181 -10.04 -9.47 12.89
CA TYR A 181 -11.40 -9.01 12.62
C TYR A 181 -11.93 -8.16 13.78
N TYR A 182 -12.69 -7.11 13.50
CA TYR A 182 -13.42 -6.29 14.49
C TYR A 182 -12.54 -5.49 15.49
N SER A 183 -11.54 -6.12 16.09
CA SER A 183 -10.51 -5.53 16.94
C SER A 183 -9.26 -6.41 16.93
N PHE A 184 -8.12 -5.86 17.40
CA PHE A 184 -6.86 -6.62 17.57
C PHE A 184 -6.94 -7.75 18.62
N GLN A 185 -8.09 -8.01 19.22
CA GLN A 185 -8.31 -9.16 20.10
C GLN A 185 -8.67 -10.43 19.33
N TYR A 186 -9.21 -10.31 18.10
CA TYR A 186 -9.73 -11.45 17.34
C TYR A 186 -8.81 -11.78 16.17
N LEU A 187 -7.73 -12.49 16.47
CA LEU A 187 -6.81 -13.03 15.47
C LEU A 187 -7.51 -14.08 14.60
N HIS A 188 -7.38 -13.94 13.29
CA HIS A 188 -7.84 -14.91 12.29
C HIS A 188 -7.18 -16.28 12.51
N ARG A 189 -7.95 -17.35 12.31
CA ARG A 189 -7.46 -18.73 12.38
C ARG A 189 -7.40 -19.30 10.96
N GLY A 190 -6.22 -19.23 10.36
CA GLY A 190 -5.99 -19.69 8.99
C GLY A 190 -4.64 -19.19 8.47
N LEU A 191 -4.55 -19.05 7.15
CA LEU A 191 -3.40 -18.39 6.53
C LEU A 191 -3.37 -16.92 6.93
N ASP A 192 -2.18 -16.35 6.93
CA ASP A 192 -2.00 -14.91 7.08
C ASP A 192 -2.49 -14.15 5.85
N TRP A 193 -2.60 -12.84 6.01
CA TRP A 193 -3.01 -11.96 4.93
C TRP A 193 -1.80 -11.71 4.01
N PRO A 194 -1.87 -12.05 2.71
CA PRO A 194 -0.75 -11.96 1.77
C PRO A 194 -0.54 -10.52 1.24
N HIS A 195 -0.73 -9.52 2.09
CA HIS A 195 -0.59 -8.11 1.76
C HIS A 195 -0.12 -7.32 2.99
N PRO A 196 0.53 -6.16 2.80
CA PRO A 196 0.74 -5.46 1.53
C PRO A 196 1.85 -6.05 0.65
N GLN A 197 2.02 -5.50 -0.55
CA GLN A 197 3.07 -5.92 -1.48
C GLN A 197 3.99 -4.77 -1.85
N ALA A 198 5.26 -5.08 -2.04
CA ALA A 198 6.27 -4.11 -2.42
C ALA A 198 6.93 -4.47 -3.76
N THR A 199 7.33 -3.45 -4.50
CA THR A 199 8.17 -3.54 -5.69
C THR A 199 9.22 -2.43 -5.68
N THR A 200 10.11 -2.43 -6.68
CA THR A 200 11.09 -1.36 -6.87
C THR A 200 10.79 -0.56 -8.13
N TYR A 201 10.97 0.76 -8.05
CA TYR A 201 10.87 1.65 -9.19
C TYR A 201 11.88 1.28 -10.27
N GLN A 202 11.38 0.99 -11.46
CA GLN A 202 12.14 0.64 -12.66
C GLN A 202 11.98 1.66 -13.79
N GLY A 203 11.34 2.80 -13.52
CA GLY A 203 10.94 3.79 -14.53
C GLY A 203 9.43 3.75 -14.78
N LEU A 204 8.88 4.81 -15.36
CA LEU A 204 7.43 4.95 -15.56
C LEU A 204 6.81 3.86 -16.45
N SER A 205 7.60 3.25 -17.35
CA SER A 205 7.13 2.23 -18.27
C SER A 205 7.34 0.79 -17.78
N ASP A 206 8.35 0.56 -16.94
CA ASP A 206 8.78 -0.81 -16.57
C ASP A 206 8.43 -1.21 -15.12
N THR A 207 8.03 -0.24 -14.29
CA THR A 207 7.57 -0.50 -12.92
C THR A 207 6.24 -1.25 -12.94
N ILE A 208 6.08 -2.27 -12.10
CA ILE A 208 4.80 -2.97 -11.96
C ILE A 208 3.76 -1.99 -11.44
N LEU A 209 2.59 -1.96 -12.09
CA LEU A 209 1.51 -1.09 -11.67
C LEU A 209 0.90 -1.55 -10.32
N PRO A 210 0.44 -0.62 -9.47
CA PRO A 210 -0.09 -0.95 -8.13
C PRO A 210 -1.17 -2.05 -8.10
N ASP A 211 -2.09 -2.05 -9.07
CA ASP A 211 -3.14 -3.07 -9.16
C ASP A 211 -2.60 -4.42 -9.66
N GLU A 212 -1.70 -4.42 -10.66
CA GLU A 212 -1.03 -5.64 -11.12
C GLU A 212 -0.17 -6.25 -10.00
N LEU A 213 0.42 -5.41 -9.13
CA LEU A 213 1.17 -5.87 -7.98
C LEU A 213 0.27 -6.70 -7.05
N ARG A 214 -0.92 -6.18 -6.70
CA ARG A 214 -1.88 -6.77 -5.76
C ARG A 214 -2.66 -7.98 -6.26
N LYS A 215 -2.80 -8.17 -7.57
CA LYS A 215 -3.63 -9.25 -8.14
C LYS A 215 -2.93 -10.61 -8.23
N GLU A 216 -1.63 -10.72 -7.97
CA GLU A 216 -0.87 -11.96 -8.20
C GLU A 216 -0.94 -12.99 -7.06
N ASP A 217 -2.14 -13.22 -6.54
CA ASP A 217 -2.56 -14.49 -5.90
C ASP A 217 -3.41 -15.38 -6.85
N GLY A 218 -3.61 -14.93 -8.09
CA GLY A 218 -4.44 -15.63 -9.08
C GLY A 218 -3.66 -16.09 -10.30
N GLU A 219 -3.35 -17.39 -10.37
CA GLU A 219 -2.90 -18.16 -11.54
C GLU A 219 -3.82 -18.07 -12.80
N ARG A 220 -4.70 -17.08 -12.92
CA ARG A 220 -5.88 -17.15 -13.80
C ARG A 220 -5.76 -16.49 -15.17
N GLN A 221 -4.69 -15.76 -15.50
CA GLN A 221 -4.68 -15.02 -16.78
C GLN A 221 -3.51 -15.26 -17.74
N TRP A 222 -2.37 -15.84 -17.31
CA TRP A 222 -1.21 -15.93 -18.21
C TRP A 222 -0.71 -17.36 -18.50
N GLY A 223 -1.40 -18.38 -17.98
CA GLY A 223 -1.03 -19.78 -18.19
C GLY A 223 0.24 -20.21 -17.45
N TYR A 224 0.39 -21.52 -17.27
CA TYR A 224 1.48 -22.18 -16.54
C TYR A 224 2.91 -21.72 -16.93
N LEU A 225 3.10 -21.26 -18.17
CA LEU A 225 4.40 -20.78 -18.65
C LEU A 225 4.82 -19.43 -18.06
N ALA A 226 3.91 -18.48 -17.83
CA ALA A 226 4.28 -17.24 -17.14
C ALA A 226 4.55 -17.44 -15.66
N SER A 227 3.75 -18.28 -15.00
CA SER A 227 3.96 -18.54 -13.58
C SER A 227 5.32 -19.18 -13.34
N VAL A 228 5.79 -20.06 -14.23
CA VAL A 228 7.15 -20.63 -14.17
C VAL A 228 8.24 -19.60 -14.49
N VAL A 229 8.02 -18.72 -15.47
CA VAL A 229 9.02 -17.70 -15.87
C VAL A 229 9.14 -16.57 -14.84
N ARG A 230 8.04 -16.17 -14.19
CA ARG A 230 8.00 -15.12 -13.16
C ARG A 230 8.26 -15.63 -11.73
N TRP A 231 8.25 -16.95 -11.51
CA TRP A 231 8.54 -17.56 -10.20
C TRP A 231 9.84 -17.09 -9.52
N PRO A 232 10.97 -16.85 -10.23
CA PRO A 232 12.19 -16.37 -9.59
C PRO A 232 12.18 -14.86 -9.29
N GLU A 233 11.12 -14.13 -9.65
CA GLU A 233 11.00 -12.67 -9.44
C GLU A 233 10.14 -12.32 -8.22
N LYS A 234 9.73 -13.31 -7.42
CA LYS A 234 8.90 -13.14 -6.22
C LYS A 234 9.51 -13.78 -4.98
N ASP A 235 9.22 -13.21 -3.82
CA ASP A 235 9.56 -13.78 -2.50
C ASP A 235 8.56 -13.29 -1.44
N ASP A 236 8.62 -13.90 -0.26
CA ASP A 236 7.71 -13.66 0.85
C ASP A 236 8.47 -13.16 2.10
N LEU A 237 8.02 -12.05 2.67
CA LEU A 237 8.45 -11.54 3.97
C LEU A 237 7.36 -11.83 5.02
N TRP A 238 7.60 -12.86 5.81
CA TRP A 238 6.65 -13.33 6.83
C TRP A 238 6.63 -12.43 8.06
N ASN A 239 5.47 -12.33 8.71
CA ASN A 239 5.27 -11.52 9.91
C ASN A 239 5.73 -10.06 9.73
N GLY A 240 5.40 -9.47 8.57
CA GLY A 240 5.83 -8.14 8.19
C GLY A 240 4.82 -7.04 8.51
N GLY A 241 3.61 -7.39 8.94
CA GLY A 241 2.57 -6.40 9.23
C GLY A 241 1.40 -6.93 10.04
N TRP A 242 0.38 -6.08 10.12
CA TRP A 242 -0.94 -6.37 10.65
C TRP A 242 -1.99 -5.89 9.65
N HIS A 243 -3.01 -6.69 9.43
CA HIS A 243 -4.20 -6.26 8.72
C HIS A 243 -5.38 -6.45 9.66
N CYS A 244 -6.12 -5.39 9.95
CA CYS A 244 -7.40 -5.56 10.63
C CYS A 244 -8.55 -5.27 9.69
N SER A 245 -9.21 -6.35 9.29
CA SER A 245 -10.48 -6.26 8.60
C SER A 245 -11.56 -5.75 9.56
N SER A 246 -12.15 -4.61 9.22
CA SER A 246 -13.29 -4.06 9.95
C SER A 246 -13.05 -3.64 11.41
N CYS A 247 -11.82 -3.30 11.83
CA CYS A 247 -11.66 -2.59 13.12
C CYS A 247 -12.09 -1.13 12.95
N PHE A 248 -13.34 -0.84 13.28
CA PHE A 248 -13.85 0.53 13.37
C PHE A 248 -14.39 0.79 14.76
N ALA A 249 -14.46 2.07 15.14
CA ALA A 249 -14.92 2.45 16.47
C ALA A 249 -16.44 2.20 16.62
N LYS A 250 -17.18 2.21 15.51
CA LYS A 250 -18.63 2.08 15.50
C LYS A 250 -19.13 1.09 14.44
N VAL A 251 -20.31 0.52 14.69
CA VAL A 251 -20.97 -0.45 13.79
C VAL A 251 -21.33 0.18 12.44
N ASP A 252 -21.72 1.46 12.40
CA ASP A 252 -22.06 2.16 11.17
C ASP A 252 -20.86 2.30 10.24
N GLU A 253 -19.65 2.48 10.78
CA GLU A 253 -18.40 2.50 10.02
C GLU A 253 -18.08 1.12 9.42
N VAL A 254 -18.36 0.04 10.15
CA VAL A 254 -18.25 -1.34 9.63
C VAL A 254 -19.20 -1.53 8.44
N VAL A 255 -20.45 -1.10 8.56
CA VAL A 255 -21.44 -1.21 7.48
C VAL A 255 -21.01 -0.39 6.26
N GLN A 256 -20.50 0.83 6.47
CA GLN A 256 -20.01 1.68 5.38
C GLN A 256 -18.82 1.04 4.65
N LYS A 257 -17.89 0.40 5.37
CA LYS A 257 -16.78 -0.35 4.76
C LYS A 257 -17.26 -1.55 3.94
N LEU A 258 -18.23 -2.31 4.45
CA LEU A 258 -18.81 -3.43 3.70
C LEU A 258 -19.49 -2.94 2.40
N GLU A 259 -20.14 -1.78 2.46
CA GLU A 259 -20.74 -1.13 1.29
C GLU A 259 -19.72 -0.57 0.30
N SER A 260 -18.48 -0.29 0.73
CA SER A 260 -17.45 0.25 -0.13
C SER A 260 -16.71 -0.82 -0.95
N PHE A 261 -16.88 -2.11 -0.64
CA PHE A 261 -16.18 -3.19 -1.36
C PHE A 261 -16.58 -3.30 -2.84
N SER A 262 -15.59 -3.66 -3.67
CA SER A 262 -15.79 -4.00 -5.09
C SER A 262 -16.48 -5.35 -5.27
N ASP A 263 -16.32 -6.28 -4.31
CA ASP A 263 -16.99 -7.58 -4.35
C ASP A 263 -18.46 -7.46 -3.93
N VAL A 264 -19.36 -7.54 -4.94
CA VAL A 264 -20.81 -7.41 -4.76
C VAL A 264 -21.39 -8.51 -3.85
N SER A 265 -20.72 -9.66 -3.72
CA SER A 265 -21.19 -10.75 -2.85
C SER A 265 -21.12 -10.39 -1.36
N LEU A 266 -20.25 -9.44 -1.00
CA LEU A 266 -20.08 -8.93 0.37
C LEU A 266 -21.08 -7.82 0.73
N ILE A 267 -21.84 -7.31 -0.26
CA ILE A 267 -22.85 -6.25 -0.11
C ILE A 267 -24.28 -6.86 -0.02
N ALA A 268 -24.38 -8.15 0.29
CA ALA A 268 -25.67 -8.83 0.36
C ALA A 268 -26.48 -8.36 1.59
N PRO A 269 -27.81 -8.16 1.50
CA PRO A 269 -28.61 -7.52 2.55
C PRO A 269 -28.51 -8.15 3.94
N ASN A 270 -28.19 -9.43 4.00
CA ASN A 270 -28.00 -10.18 5.24
C ASN A 270 -26.76 -9.76 6.05
N TYR A 271 -25.78 -9.07 5.44
CA TYR A 271 -24.60 -8.54 6.13
C TYR A 271 -24.81 -7.12 6.69
N HIS A 272 -25.95 -6.48 6.41
CA HIS A 272 -26.24 -5.08 6.76
C HIS A 272 -27.22 -4.95 7.94
N ASP A 273 -27.72 -6.08 8.47
CA ASP A 273 -28.55 -6.06 9.67
C ASP A 273 -27.66 -5.76 10.89
N GLN A 274 -27.75 -4.53 11.40
CA GLN A 274 -27.01 -4.09 12.58
C GLN A 274 -27.26 -4.96 13.81
N ALA A 275 -28.41 -5.65 13.89
CA ALA A 275 -28.71 -6.57 14.99
C ALA A 275 -27.91 -7.89 14.89
N MET A 276 -27.33 -8.18 13.73
CA MET A 276 -26.54 -9.38 13.44
C MET A 276 -25.03 -9.12 13.43
N LEU A 277 -24.61 -7.85 13.49
CA LEU A 277 -23.21 -7.44 13.59
C LEU A 277 -22.77 -7.42 15.06
N VAL A 278 -21.75 -8.21 15.38
CA VAL A 278 -21.11 -8.22 16.70
C VAL A 278 -19.76 -7.52 16.55
N VAL A 279 -19.58 -6.40 17.25
CA VAL A 279 -18.32 -5.62 17.32
C VAL A 279 -17.74 -5.75 18.71
#